data_AF-A0A521MFN0-F1
#
_entry.id   AF-A0A521MFN0-F1
#
_cell.length_a   1.000
_cell.length_b   1.000
_cell.length_c   1.000
_cell.angle_alpha   90.00
_cell.angle_beta   90.00
_cell.angle_gamma   90.00
#
_symmetry.space_group_name_H-M   'P 1'
#
loop_
_entity.id
_entity.type
_entity.pdbx_description
1 polymer ?
#
loop_
_entity_poly.entity_id
_entity_poly.type
_entity_poly.pdbx_seq_one_letter_code
_entity_poly.pdbx_strand_id
1 'polypeptide(L)'
;MSAAVEALRPPSRTLLLLEGRALQELGAFWMLRPWLAAAPRGDGHPVLVLPGLLASDLSTQPLRSFLKSHGYAAHGWNQGRNLGLRSGVERSMLERVEELYDRHGGRKISLVGWSLGGIYARQLAKRVPDKVRSVISLGSPFTGSPKATNAWRVYELASGHRVDESDQHIAGPLSEPPPVPTTSIFSRSDGICAWPTCLNEEREQVENIEVYGSHCGLGHHPAAVYAVADRLAQAEGQWKKFDRSGWKSLIFPDWKRA
;
A
#
# COMPACT_ATOMS: atom_id res chain seq x y z
N MET A 1 11.46 -10.75 24.17
CA MET A 1 10.35 -10.88 25.13
C MET A 1 9.10 -11.21 24.34
N SER A 2 8.52 -12.38 24.57
CA SER A 2 7.31 -12.88 23.92
C SER A 2 6.11 -12.11 24.50
N ALA A 3 5.71 -11.02 23.83
CA ALA A 3 4.44 -10.37 24.12
C ALA A 3 3.35 -11.22 23.45
N ALA A 4 2.46 -11.74 24.29
CA ALA A 4 1.29 -12.49 23.88
C ALA A 4 0.59 -11.80 22.70
N VAL A 5 0.22 -12.60 21.70
CA VAL A 5 -0.70 -12.19 20.62
C VAL A 5 -2.08 -11.98 21.27
N GLU A 6 -2.23 -10.87 21.98
CA GLU A 6 -3.53 -10.36 22.36
C GLU A 6 -4.24 -10.04 21.04
N ALA A 7 -5.39 -10.69 20.79
CA ALA A 7 -6.11 -10.55 19.54
C ALA A 7 -6.38 -9.07 19.26
N LEU A 8 -5.61 -8.50 18.33
CA LEU A 8 -5.68 -7.08 17.97
C LEU A 8 -7.13 -6.74 17.62
N ARG A 9 -7.71 -5.80 18.37
CA ARG A 9 -9.09 -5.35 18.16
C ARG A 9 -9.15 -4.37 17.00
N PRO A 10 -10.29 -4.27 16.30
CA PRO A 10 -10.47 -3.22 15.30
C PRO A 10 -10.33 -1.82 15.94
N PRO A 11 -9.95 -0.79 15.16
CA PRO A 11 -9.84 0.58 15.65
C PRO A 11 -11.14 1.09 16.29
N SER A 12 -11.00 2.04 17.23
CA SER A 12 -12.14 2.62 17.95
C SER A 12 -13.13 3.32 17.02
N ARG A 13 -14.40 3.42 17.44
CA ARG A 13 -15.43 4.15 16.68
C ARG A 13 -15.07 5.61 16.44
N THR A 14 -14.34 6.23 17.39
CA THR A 14 -13.82 7.59 17.24
C THR A 14 -12.84 7.67 16.08
N LEU A 15 -11.88 6.75 15.98
CA LEU A 15 -10.94 6.71 14.85
C LEU A 15 -11.66 6.46 13.53
N LEU A 16 -12.66 5.57 13.51
CA LEU A 16 -13.49 5.33 12.33
C LEU A 16 -14.25 6.59 11.87
N LEU A 17 -14.87 7.35 12.80
CA LEU A 17 -15.53 8.62 12.46
C LEU A 17 -14.54 9.65 11.91
N LEU A 18 -13.33 9.68 12.46
CA LEU A 18 -12.29 10.59 12.00
C LEU A 18 -11.75 10.23 10.61
N GLU A 19 -12.14 9.12 9.97
CA GLU A 19 -11.81 8.84 8.55
C GLU A 19 -12.43 9.86 7.59
N GLY A 20 -13.44 10.62 8.01
CA GLY A 20 -13.99 11.74 7.24
C GLY A 20 -12.95 12.82 6.90
N ARG A 21 -11.84 12.90 7.65
CA ARG A 21 -10.72 13.80 7.37
C ARG A 21 -10.02 13.50 6.04
N ALA A 22 -10.24 12.33 5.44
CA ALA A 22 -9.74 12.00 4.10
C ALA A 22 -10.07 13.05 3.03
N LEU A 23 -11.21 13.75 3.17
CA LEU A 23 -11.59 14.86 2.29
C LEU A 23 -10.68 16.09 2.48
N GLN A 24 -10.34 16.42 3.73
CA GLN A 24 -9.41 17.51 4.05
C GLN A 24 -8.00 17.15 3.60
N GLU A 25 -7.60 15.89 3.79
CA GLU A 25 -6.31 15.35 3.33
C GLU A 25 -6.21 15.39 1.79
N LEU A 26 -7.32 15.17 1.08
CA LEU A 26 -7.38 15.38 -0.37
C LEU A 26 -7.24 16.86 -0.74
N GLY A 27 -7.87 17.77 0.01
CA GLY A 27 -7.63 19.21 -0.15
C GLY A 27 -6.15 19.59 0.07
N ALA A 28 -5.52 19.03 1.10
CA ALA A 28 -4.12 19.22 1.42
C ALA A 28 -3.20 18.67 0.31
N PHE A 29 -3.54 17.56 -0.33
CA PHE A 29 -2.83 17.04 -1.50
C PHE A 29 -2.73 18.07 -2.62
N TRP A 30 -3.83 18.75 -2.94
CA TRP A 30 -3.84 19.77 -3.98
C TRP A 30 -3.09 21.03 -3.56
N MET A 31 -3.28 21.48 -2.31
CA MET A 31 -2.62 22.66 -1.77
C MET A 31 -1.09 22.50 -1.67
N LEU A 32 -0.62 21.31 -1.26
CA LEU A 32 0.80 21.01 -1.05
C LEU A 32 1.50 20.45 -2.30
N ARG A 33 0.91 20.61 -3.49
CA ARG A 33 1.55 20.23 -4.76
C ARG A 33 2.95 20.85 -4.96
N PRO A 34 3.21 22.13 -4.63
CA PRO A 34 4.56 22.69 -4.74
C PRO A 34 5.58 21.99 -3.84
N TRP A 35 5.18 21.58 -2.63
CA TRP A 35 6.04 20.80 -1.73
C TRP A 35 6.27 19.39 -2.28
N LEU A 36 5.22 18.76 -2.81
CA LEU A 36 5.32 17.47 -3.49
C LEU A 36 6.21 17.50 -4.74
N ALA A 37 6.35 18.66 -5.40
CA ALA A 37 7.26 18.81 -6.55
C ALA A 37 8.74 18.64 -6.19
N ALA A 38 9.10 18.76 -4.90
CA ALA A 38 10.43 18.48 -4.39
C ALA A 38 10.66 16.98 -4.12
N ALA A 39 9.65 16.12 -4.33
CA ALA A 39 9.82 14.68 -4.23
C ALA A 39 10.77 14.15 -5.33
N PRO A 40 11.54 13.08 -5.05
CA PRO A 40 12.38 12.44 -6.04
C PRO A 40 11.60 12.05 -7.30
N ARG A 41 12.23 12.21 -8.48
CA ARG A 41 11.64 11.84 -9.77
C ARG A 41 11.94 10.39 -10.13
N GLY A 42 11.05 9.82 -10.94
CA GLY A 42 11.19 8.49 -11.50
C GLY A 42 12.12 8.42 -12.71
N ASP A 43 12.55 7.21 -13.01
CA ASP A 43 13.36 6.82 -14.18
C ASP A 43 12.49 6.30 -15.34
N GLY A 44 11.18 6.59 -15.35
CA GLY A 44 10.24 6.12 -16.36
C GLY A 44 9.69 4.70 -16.16
N HIS A 45 10.11 3.94 -15.15
CA HIS A 45 9.66 2.55 -14.99
C HIS A 45 8.14 2.44 -14.74
N PRO A 46 7.53 1.29 -15.11
CA PRO A 46 6.11 1.07 -14.87
C PRO A 46 5.78 0.91 -13.39
N VAL A 47 4.68 1.53 -12.97
CA VAL A 47 4.13 1.41 -11.61
C VAL A 47 2.67 0.96 -11.70
N LEU A 48 2.32 -0.15 -11.08
CA LEU A 48 0.94 -0.64 -11.01
C LEU A 48 0.33 -0.27 -9.65
N VAL A 49 -0.77 0.47 -9.66
CA VAL A 49 -1.47 0.90 -8.44
C VAL A 49 -2.75 0.09 -8.23
N LEU A 50 -2.84 -0.64 -7.12
CA LEU A 50 -3.96 -1.50 -6.77
C LEU A 50 -4.87 -0.83 -5.70
N PRO A 51 -6.17 -0.66 -5.98
CA PRO A 51 -7.11 0.01 -5.07
C PRO A 51 -7.51 -0.88 -3.87
N GLY A 52 -7.97 -0.23 -2.80
CA GLY A 52 -8.58 -0.88 -1.64
C GLY A 52 -9.97 -1.44 -1.91
N LEU A 53 -10.53 -2.16 -0.94
CA LEU A 53 -11.87 -2.75 -1.02
C LEU A 53 -12.95 -1.68 -1.29
N LEU A 54 -13.91 -2.01 -2.15
CA LEU A 54 -14.94 -1.14 -2.74
C LEU A 54 -14.42 0.04 -3.57
N ALA A 55 -13.11 0.24 -3.64
CA ALA A 55 -12.50 1.32 -4.39
C ALA A 55 -12.18 0.87 -5.83
N SER A 56 -11.69 1.80 -6.66
CA SER A 56 -11.39 1.55 -8.07
C SER A 56 -10.24 2.43 -8.55
N ASP A 57 -9.91 2.34 -9.83
CA ASP A 57 -8.93 3.23 -10.44
C ASP A 57 -9.25 4.73 -10.26
N LEU A 58 -10.53 5.11 -10.14
CA LEU A 58 -10.89 6.51 -9.85
C LEU A 58 -10.34 6.96 -8.49
N SER A 59 -10.41 6.11 -7.48
CA SER A 59 -9.92 6.43 -6.12
C SER A 59 -8.40 6.58 -6.05
N THR A 60 -7.65 5.90 -6.93
CA THR A 60 -6.18 5.98 -6.99
C THR A 60 -5.69 7.00 -8.03
N GLN A 61 -6.59 7.72 -8.69
CA GLN A 61 -6.25 8.71 -9.72
C GLN A 61 -5.34 9.84 -9.19
N PRO A 62 -5.54 10.41 -7.98
CA PRO A 62 -4.64 11.44 -7.46
C PRO A 62 -3.18 10.97 -7.40
N LEU A 63 -2.94 9.80 -6.79
CA LEU A 63 -1.61 9.19 -6.71
C LEU A 63 -1.02 8.93 -8.10
N ARG A 64 -1.78 8.26 -8.99
CA ARG A 64 -1.30 7.94 -10.34
C ARG A 64 -0.98 9.20 -11.15
N SER A 65 -1.77 10.26 -11.00
CA SER A 65 -1.54 11.54 -11.70
C SER A 65 -0.27 12.22 -11.19
N PHE A 66 -0.05 12.22 -9.88
CA PHE A 66 1.20 12.69 -9.29
C PHE A 66 2.40 11.88 -9.80
N LEU A 67 2.35 10.56 -9.77
CA LEU A 67 3.43 9.70 -10.25
C LEU A 67 3.74 9.92 -11.74
N LYS A 68 2.72 10.06 -12.59
CA LYS A 68 2.91 10.43 -14.01
C LYS A 68 3.63 11.76 -14.17
N SER A 69 3.24 12.79 -13.41
CA SER A 69 3.91 14.09 -13.45
C SER A 69 5.36 14.05 -12.91
N HIS A 70 5.71 13.02 -12.13
CA HIS A 70 7.04 12.80 -11.56
C HIS A 70 7.88 11.81 -12.36
N GLY A 71 7.49 11.47 -13.59
CA GLY A 71 8.30 10.68 -14.50
C GLY A 71 8.16 9.17 -14.32
N TYR A 72 7.05 8.68 -13.76
CA TYR A 72 6.73 7.25 -13.74
C TYR A 72 5.67 6.90 -14.78
N ALA A 73 5.75 5.70 -15.36
CA ALA A 73 4.66 5.15 -16.16
C ALA A 73 3.61 4.50 -15.23
N ALA A 74 2.80 5.31 -14.55
CA ALA A 74 1.83 4.81 -13.57
C ALA A 74 0.52 4.32 -14.22
N HIS A 75 0.07 3.13 -13.82
CA HIS A 75 -1.07 2.40 -14.37
C HIS A 75 -2.05 2.00 -13.27
N GLY A 76 -3.32 1.88 -13.64
CA GLY A 76 -4.34 1.23 -12.83
C GLY A 76 -4.37 -0.27 -12.98
N TRP A 77 -5.12 -0.88 -12.07
CA TRP A 77 -5.36 -2.31 -12.08
C TRP A 77 -6.32 -2.76 -13.20
N ASN A 78 -7.18 -1.85 -13.70
CA ASN A 78 -8.14 -2.07 -14.77
C ASN A 78 -9.13 -3.25 -14.54
N GLN A 79 -9.45 -3.58 -13.29
CA GLN A 79 -10.40 -4.64 -12.92
C GLN A 79 -11.75 -4.11 -12.41
N GLY A 80 -12.05 -2.84 -12.68
CA GLY A 80 -13.25 -2.17 -12.19
C GLY A 80 -13.18 -1.85 -10.69
N ARG A 81 -14.24 -2.20 -9.96
CA ARG A 81 -14.34 -1.98 -8.50
C ARG A 81 -13.80 -3.19 -7.75
N ASN A 82 -12.99 -2.95 -6.72
CA ASN A 82 -12.41 -4.01 -5.92
C ASN A 82 -13.46 -4.61 -4.98
N LEU A 83 -13.93 -5.80 -5.32
CA LEU A 83 -14.91 -6.54 -4.55
C LEU A 83 -14.29 -7.73 -3.82
N GLY A 84 -12.97 -7.73 -3.60
CA GLY A 84 -12.27 -8.89 -3.07
C GLY A 84 -11.83 -9.89 -4.15
N LEU A 85 -11.24 -11.01 -3.70
CA LEU A 85 -10.63 -12.01 -4.58
C LEU A 85 -11.69 -12.95 -5.19
N ARG A 86 -12.62 -12.37 -5.95
CA ARG A 86 -13.63 -13.12 -6.69
C ARG A 86 -12.98 -13.97 -7.79
N SER A 87 -13.72 -14.98 -8.26
CA SER A 87 -13.28 -15.83 -9.37
C SER A 87 -12.76 -15.00 -10.56
N GLY A 88 -11.56 -15.33 -11.02
CA GLY A 88 -10.89 -14.66 -12.14
C GLY A 88 -10.05 -13.42 -11.78
N VAL A 89 -10.30 -12.76 -10.63
CA VAL A 89 -9.58 -11.53 -10.27
C VAL A 89 -8.08 -11.76 -10.12
N GLU A 90 -7.67 -12.87 -9.49
CA GLU A 90 -6.25 -13.24 -9.41
C GLU A 90 -5.60 -13.35 -10.79
N ARG A 91 -6.23 -14.10 -11.70
CA ARG A 91 -5.74 -14.30 -13.07
C ARG A 91 -5.61 -12.96 -13.78
N SER A 92 -6.63 -12.12 -13.71
CA SER A 92 -6.62 -10.81 -14.38
C SER A 92 -5.57 -9.86 -13.79
N MET A 93 -5.26 -9.95 -12.49
CA MET A 93 -4.14 -9.21 -11.90
C MET A 93 -2.77 -9.71 -12.41
N LEU A 94 -2.59 -11.03 -12.56
CA LEU A 94 -1.35 -11.59 -13.13
C LEU A 94 -1.20 -11.22 -14.61
N GLU A 95 -2.26 -11.33 -15.40
CA GLU A 95 -2.30 -10.89 -16.80
C GLU A 95 -1.98 -9.40 -16.92
N ARG A 96 -2.47 -8.57 -15.98
CA ARG A 96 -2.17 -7.14 -15.96
C ARG A 96 -0.69 -6.86 -15.68
N VAL A 97 -0.05 -7.62 -14.80
CA VAL A 97 1.40 -7.51 -14.56
C VAL A 97 2.16 -7.92 -15.82
N GLU A 98 1.77 -9.02 -16.47
CA GLU A 98 2.38 -9.48 -17.73
C GLU A 98 2.29 -8.42 -18.83
N GLU A 99 1.08 -7.91 -19.08
CA GLU A 99 0.81 -6.89 -20.09
C GLU A 99 1.69 -5.65 -19.90
N LEU A 100 1.86 -5.20 -18.66
CA LEU A 100 2.70 -4.04 -18.36
C LEU A 100 4.19 -4.35 -18.47
N TYR A 101 4.61 -5.56 -18.12
CA TYR A 101 6.00 -5.96 -18.23
C TYR A 101 6.42 -5.99 -19.70
N ASP A 102 5.61 -6.61 -20.56
CA ASP A 102 5.86 -6.69 -22.00
C ASP A 102 5.78 -5.33 -22.69
N ARG A 103 4.73 -4.53 -22.37
CA ARG A 103 4.55 -3.19 -22.94
C ARG A 103 5.74 -2.26 -22.66
N HIS A 104 6.40 -2.44 -21.51
CA HIS A 104 7.53 -1.63 -21.10
C HIS A 104 8.88 -2.30 -21.39
N GLY A 105 8.92 -3.26 -22.33
CA GLY A 105 10.16 -3.87 -22.83
C GLY A 105 10.89 -4.71 -21.78
N GLY A 106 10.14 -5.38 -20.90
CA GLY A 106 10.71 -6.22 -19.83
C GLY A 106 11.27 -5.43 -18.65
N ARG A 107 10.95 -4.14 -18.52
CA ARG A 107 11.29 -3.38 -17.32
C ARG A 107 10.45 -3.86 -16.13
N LYS A 108 11.10 -4.13 -14.99
CA LYS A 108 10.41 -4.53 -13.77
C LYS A 108 9.43 -3.46 -13.30
N ILE A 109 8.30 -3.92 -12.76
CA ILE A 109 7.18 -3.08 -12.33
C ILE A 109 7.23 -2.87 -10.83
N SER A 110 7.06 -1.65 -10.36
CA SER A 110 6.82 -1.40 -8.93
C SER A 110 5.32 -1.51 -8.63
N LEU A 111 4.96 -2.23 -7.56
CA LEU A 111 3.58 -2.42 -7.15
C LEU A 111 3.25 -1.51 -5.97
N VAL A 112 2.24 -0.65 -6.11
CA VAL A 112 1.73 0.18 -5.01
C VAL A 112 0.32 -0.25 -4.69
N GLY A 113 0.08 -0.77 -3.50
CA GLY A 113 -1.24 -1.26 -3.13
C GLY A 113 -1.79 -0.54 -1.91
N TRP A 114 -3.06 -0.15 -1.99
CA TRP A 114 -3.75 0.53 -0.90
C TRP A 114 -4.73 -0.42 -0.23
N SER A 115 -4.66 -0.54 1.11
CA SER A 115 -5.54 -1.40 1.90
C SER A 115 -5.47 -2.84 1.35
N LEU A 116 -6.61 -3.44 0.97
CA LEU A 116 -6.67 -4.75 0.31
C LEU A 116 -5.78 -4.86 -0.95
N GLY A 117 -5.63 -3.77 -1.72
CA GLY A 117 -4.73 -3.76 -2.88
C GLY A 117 -3.26 -3.99 -2.53
N GLY A 118 -2.82 -3.66 -1.30
CA GLY A 118 -1.47 -3.95 -0.83
C GLY A 118 -1.27 -5.40 -0.43
N ILE A 119 -2.31 -6.09 0.01
CA ILE A 119 -2.29 -7.55 0.17
C ILE A 119 -2.07 -8.21 -1.21
N TYR A 120 -2.81 -7.76 -2.23
CA TYR A 120 -2.61 -8.25 -3.60
C TYR A 120 -1.22 -7.94 -4.14
N ALA A 121 -0.72 -6.71 -3.95
CA ALA A 121 0.63 -6.32 -4.38
C ALA A 121 1.71 -7.26 -3.81
N ARG A 122 1.67 -7.53 -2.50
CA ARG A 122 2.62 -8.43 -1.83
C ARG A 122 2.54 -9.84 -2.41
N GLN A 123 1.34 -10.34 -2.65
CA GLN A 123 1.15 -11.71 -3.10
C GLN A 123 1.51 -11.89 -4.58
N LEU A 124 1.20 -10.92 -5.44
CA LEU A 124 1.67 -10.89 -6.84
C LEU A 124 3.21 -10.90 -6.89
N ALA A 125 3.86 -10.11 -6.03
CA ALA A 125 5.32 -10.05 -5.96
C ALA A 125 5.97 -11.37 -5.50
N LYS A 126 5.27 -12.20 -4.74
CA LYS A 126 5.72 -13.57 -4.44
C LYS A 126 5.55 -14.51 -5.63
N ARG A 127 4.50 -14.30 -6.43
CA ARG A 127 4.18 -15.17 -7.57
C ARG A 127 5.09 -14.92 -8.77
N VAL A 128 5.44 -13.66 -9.04
CA VAL A 128 6.25 -13.23 -10.18
C VAL A 128 7.37 -12.27 -9.76
N PRO A 129 8.27 -12.68 -8.84
CA PRO A 129 9.29 -11.80 -8.26
C PRO A 129 10.24 -11.21 -9.31
N ASP A 130 10.54 -11.95 -10.38
CA ASP A 130 11.44 -11.50 -11.44
C ASP A 130 10.90 -10.30 -12.24
N LYS A 131 9.58 -10.09 -12.22
CA LYS A 131 8.89 -8.99 -12.92
C LYS A 131 8.62 -7.80 -12.01
N VAL A 132 8.88 -7.93 -10.71
CA VAL A 132 8.56 -6.91 -9.71
C VAL A 132 9.84 -6.24 -9.20
N ARG A 133 9.86 -4.91 -9.26
CA ARG A 133 10.98 -4.08 -8.78
C ARG A 133 10.92 -3.86 -7.27
N SER A 134 9.74 -3.53 -6.76
CA SER A 134 9.49 -3.28 -5.34
C SER A 134 7.99 -3.30 -5.04
N VAL A 135 7.65 -3.46 -3.76
CA VAL A 135 6.27 -3.38 -3.25
C VAL A 135 6.15 -2.27 -2.22
N ILE A 136 5.15 -1.40 -2.38
CA ILE A 136 4.78 -0.38 -1.40
C ILE A 136 3.31 -0.60 -1.03
N SER A 137 3.06 -0.80 0.26
CA SER A 137 1.71 -0.98 0.80
C SER A 137 1.29 0.24 1.61
N LEU A 138 0.04 0.68 1.47
CA LEU A 138 -0.55 1.82 2.17
C LEU A 138 -1.66 1.32 3.09
N GLY A 139 -1.43 1.29 4.41
CA GLY A 139 -2.44 0.88 5.39
C GLY A 139 -3.00 -0.53 5.16
N SER A 140 -2.16 -1.48 4.73
CA SER A 140 -2.59 -2.83 4.36
C SER A 140 -2.44 -3.80 5.53
N PRO A 141 -3.53 -4.46 5.99
CA PRO A 141 -3.48 -5.38 7.13
C PRO A 141 -3.03 -6.78 6.67
N PHE A 142 -1.72 -7.03 6.63
CA PHE A 142 -1.15 -8.32 6.19
C PHE A 142 -0.59 -9.18 7.35
N THR A 143 -0.61 -8.68 8.59
CA THR A 143 -0.31 -9.44 9.80
C THR A 143 -1.49 -9.44 10.77
N GLY A 144 -1.49 -10.36 11.74
CA GLY A 144 -2.54 -10.45 12.76
C GLY A 144 -3.84 -11.08 12.27
N SER A 145 -4.91 -10.93 13.06
CA SER A 145 -6.21 -11.54 12.77
C SER A 145 -6.92 -10.80 11.61
N PRO A 146 -7.57 -11.53 10.67
CA PRO A 146 -8.38 -10.91 9.62
C PRO A 146 -9.56 -10.06 10.14
N LYS A 147 -9.95 -10.22 11.40
CA LYS A 147 -11.00 -9.43 12.07
C LYS A 147 -10.49 -8.17 12.78
N ALA A 148 -9.20 -7.90 12.75
CA ALA A 148 -8.59 -6.69 13.31
C ALA A 148 -8.80 -5.44 12.43
N THR A 149 -9.96 -5.33 11.77
CA THR A 149 -10.33 -4.23 10.86
C THR A 149 -11.82 -3.94 10.96
N ASN A 150 -12.26 -2.69 10.84
CA ASN A 150 -13.67 -2.33 10.73
C ASN A 150 -14.27 -2.71 9.36
N ALA A 151 -13.44 -3.11 8.38
CA ALA A 151 -13.88 -3.46 7.03
C ALA A 151 -14.22 -4.95 6.84
N TRP A 152 -14.04 -5.83 7.84
CA TRP A 152 -14.19 -7.29 7.63
C TRP A 152 -15.60 -7.68 7.13
N ARG A 153 -16.67 -7.09 7.68
CA ARG A 153 -18.05 -7.37 7.23
C ARG A 153 -18.28 -6.93 5.79
N VAL A 154 -17.71 -5.77 5.43
CA VAL A 154 -17.78 -5.24 4.08
C VAL A 154 -17.01 -6.13 3.12
N TYR A 155 -15.87 -6.67 3.57
CA TYR A 155 -15.09 -7.64 2.81
C TYR A 155 -15.89 -8.92 2.55
N GLU A 156 -16.49 -9.52 3.58
CA GLU A 156 -17.28 -10.75 3.42
C GLU A 156 -18.46 -10.54 2.47
N LEU A 157 -19.18 -9.43 2.61
CA LEU A 157 -20.29 -9.08 1.73
C LEU A 157 -19.83 -8.85 0.28
N ALA A 158 -18.72 -8.15 0.09
CA ALA A 158 -18.21 -7.81 -1.24
C ALA A 158 -17.59 -9.03 -1.93
N SER A 159 -16.81 -9.84 -1.22
CA SER A 159 -16.11 -11.00 -1.77
C SER A 159 -16.99 -12.23 -1.90
N GLY A 160 -18.02 -12.35 -1.07
CA GLY A 160 -18.80 -13.59 -0.94
C GLY A 160 -18.06 -14.69 -0.16
N HIS A 161 -16.91 -14.39 0.45
CA HIS A 161 -16.08 -15.33 1.20
C HIS A 161 -15.99 -14.91 2.67
N ARG A 162 -16.01 -15.88 3.58
CA ARG A 162 -15.79 -15.57 5.01
C ARG A 162 -14.33 -15.19 5.23
N VAL A 163 -14.11 -14.21 6.11
CA VAL A 163 -12.76 -13.72 6.41
C VAL A 163 -11.92 -14.77 7.16
N ASP A 164 -12.59 -15.71 7.84
CA ASP A 164 -11.95 -16.82 8.56
C ASP A 164 -11.63 -18.03 7.65
N GLU A 165 -12.22 -18.09 6.45
CA GLU A 165 -12.01 -19.16 5.46
C GLU A 165 -10.89 -18.82 4.45
N SER A 166 -10.17 -17.71 4.66
CA SER A 166 -9.19 -17.19 3.71
C SER A 166 -7.85 -17.94 3.74
N ASP A 167 -7.88 -19.22 3.35
CA ASP A 167 -6.71 -19.88 2.76
C ASP A 167 -6.45 -19.41 1.31
N GLN A 168 -7.23 -18.43 0.83
CA GLN A 168 -7.12 -17.80 -0.49
C GLN A 168 -5.93 -16.83 -0.58
N HIS A 169 -4.76 -17.36 -0.34
CA HIS A 169 -3.49 -16.69 -0.59
C HIS A 169 -3.09 -16.98 -2.04
N ILE A 170 -2.86 -15.93 -2.83
CA ILE A 170 -2.31 -16.09 -4.19
C ILE A 170 -0.93 -16.78 -4.12
N ALA A 171 -0.13 -16.46 -3.09
CA ALA A 171 1.18 -17.07 -2.87
C ALA A 171 1.65 -16.95 -1.40
N GLY A 172 1.63 -18.07 -0.67
CA GLY A 172 2.21 -18.18 0.68
C GLY A 172 1.58 -17.27 1.75
N PRO A 173 2.08 -17.28 2.99
CA PRO A 173 1.51 -16.52 4.11
C PRO A 173 1.48 -15.00 3.86
N LEU A 174 0.42 -14.28 4.28
CA LEU A 174 0.35 -12.81 4.10
C LEU A 174 1.46 -12.05 4.86
N SER A 175 1.79 -12.53 6.06
CA SER A 175 2.73 -11.89 6.97
C SER A 175 4.16 -11.93 6.44
N GLU A 176 4.51 -12.97 5.70
CA GLU A 176 5.82 -13.09 5.08
C GLU A 176 5.96 -12.05 3.96
N PRO A 177 7.00 -11.21 3.97
CA PRO A 177 7.26 -10.25 2.90
C PRO A 177 7.65 -10.97 1.59
N PRO A 178 7.34 -10.40 0.41
CA PRO A 178 7.82 -10.95 -0.86
C PRO A 178 9.36 -10.86 -0.96
N PRO A 179 10.00 -11.65 -1.84
CA PRO A 179 11.45 -11.68 -2.01
C PRO A 179 11.97 -10.50 -2.87
N VAL A 180 11.40 -9.31 -2.67
CA VAL A 180 11.76 -8.04 -3.32
C VAL A 180 11.68 -6.92 -2.29
N PRO A 181 12.32 -5.75 -2.52
CA PRO A 181 12.23 -4.64 -1.59
C PRO A 181 10.78 -4.27 -1.25
N THR A 182 10.48 -4.19 0.04
CA THR A 182 9.10 -4.04 0.54
C THR A 182 9.00 -2.94 1.59
N THR A 183 8.13 -1.96 1.34
CA THR A 183 7.82 -0.88 2.26
C THR A 183 6.36 -0.95 2.68
N SER A 184 6.10 -0.85 3.98
CA SER A 184 4.76 -0.57 4.51
C SER A 184 4.69 0.89 4.99
N ILE A 185 3.73 1.64 4.45
CA ILE A 185 3.39 2.98 4.91
C ILE A 185 2.08 2.88 5.67
N PHE A 186 2.09 3.24 6.95
CA PHE A 186 0.94 3.07 7.83
C PHE A 186 0.68 4.34 8.66
N SER A 187 -0.49 4.39 9.32
CA SER A 187 -0.79 5.44 10.29
C SER A 187 -1.35 4.85 11.57
N ARG A 188 -0.88 5.32 12.74
CA ARG A 188 -1.46 4.94 14.03
C ARG A 188 -2.89 5.45 14.22
N SER A 189 -3.29 6.47 13.47
CA SER A 189 -4.64 7.03 13.48
C SER A 189 -5.59 6.37 12.47
N ASP A 190 -5.19 5.28 11.83
CA ASP A 190 -6.02 4.48 10.93
C ASP A 190 -7.29 4.00 11.67
N GLY A 191 -8.45 4.40 11.16
CA GLY A 191 -9.77 4.05 11.70
C GLY A 191 -10.39 2.79 11.09
N ILE A 192 -9.76 2.21 10.06
CA ILE A 192 -10.23 1.01 9.38
C ILE A 192 -9.45 -0.20 9.83
N CYS A 193 -8.13 -0.20 9.69
CA CYS A 193 -7.24 -1.30 10.02
C CYS A 193 -6.49 -1.01 11.32
N ALA A 194 -6.41 -1.99 12.23
CA ALA A 194 -5.56 -1.85 13.39
C ALA A 194 -4.10 -1.72 12.94
N TRP A 195 -3.49 -0.56 13.12
CA TRP A 195 -2.17 -0.24 12.57
C TRP A 195 -1.06 -1.28 12.80
N PRO A 196 -1.00 -2.07 13.92
CA PRO A 196 0.04 -3.10 14.08
C PRO A 196 -0.04 -4.20 13.02
N THR A 197 -1.24 -4.42 12.44
CA THR A 197 -1.47 -5.39 11.34
C THR A 197 -0.79 -4.99 10.03
N CYS A 198 -0.35 -3.73 9.93
CA CYS A 198 0.33 -3.18 8.77
C CYS A 198 1.87 -3.23 8.93
N LEU A 199 2.39 -3.71 10.06
CA LEU A 199 3.83 -3.73 10.29
C LEU A 199 4.47 -4.97 9.68
N ASN A 200 5.53 -4.75 8.92
CA ASN A 200 6.51 -5.78 8.59
C ASN A 200 7.40 -6.08 9.81
N GLU A 201 7.83 -7.32 9.93
CA GLU A 201 9.09 -7.62 10.64
C GLU A 201 10.26 -6.99 9.88
N GLU A 202 11.17 -6.36 10.61
CA GLU A 202 12.31 -5.67 10.02
C GLU A 202 13.31 -6.65 9.42
N ARG A 203 13.65 -6.46 8.15
CA ARG A 203 14.66 -7.24 7.42
C ARG A 203 15.57 -6.29 6.64
N GLU A 204 16.54 -6.84 5.91
CA GLU A 204 17.49 -6.04 5.13
C GLU A 204 16.78 -5.15 4.11
N GLN A 205 15.85 -5.69 3.33
CA GLN A 205 15.10 -4.96 2.29
C GLN A 205 13.61 -4.76 2.64
N VAL A 206 13.28 -4.74 3.93
CA VAL A 206 11.92 -4.61 4.42
C VAL A 206 11.84 -3.54 5.50
N GLU A 207 10.90 -2.61 5.36
CA GLU A 207 10.76 -1.48 6.28
C GLU A 207 9.32 -1.07 6.55
N ASN A 208 9.16 -0.22 7.56
CA ASN A 208 7.93 0.46 7.92
C ASN A 208 8.16 1.97 7.98
N ILE A 209 7.23 2.74 7.42
CA ILE A 209 7.22 4.20 7.45
C ILE A 209 5.89 4.62 8.06
N GLU A 210 5.94 5.37 9.15
CA GLU A 210 4.74 5.95 9.72
C GLU A 210 4.46 7.33 9.11
N VAL A 211 3.18 7.62 8.88
CA VAL A 211 2.68 8.97 8.57
C VAL A 211 1.48 9.30 9.45
N TYR A 212 1.24 10.59 9.67
CA TYR A 212 -0.02 11.05 10.23
C TYR A 212 -1.07 11.09 9.12
N GLY A 213 -2.18 10.37 9.27
CA GLY A 213 -3.22 10.33 8.24
C GLY A 213 -4.37 9.40 8.56
N SER A 214 -5.46 9.50 7.80
CA SER A 214 -6.56 8.54 7.79
C SER A 214 -6.27 7.38 6.83
N HIS A 215 -6.87 6.21 7.08
CA HIS A 215 -6.83 5.08 6.14
C HIS A 215 -7.28 5.47 4.73
N CYS A 216 -8.44 6.12 4.68
CA CYS A 216 -9.10 6.60 3.47
C CYS A 216 -8.29 7.71 2.77
N GLY A 217 -7.41 8.39 3.49
CA GLY A 217 -6.53 9.40 2.94
C GLY A 217 -5.14 8.95 2.56
N LEU A 218 -4.65 7.79 3.03
CA LEU A 218 -3.29 7.33 2.72
C LEU A 218 -2.98 7.28 1.21
N GLY A 219 -3.99 7.01 0.37
CA GLY A 219 -3.86 7.03 -1.09
C GLY A 219 -3.55 8.41 -1.70
N HIS A 220 -3.77 9.50 -0.97
CA HIS A 220 -3.51 10.86 -1.44
C HIS A 220 -2.88 11.77 -0.39
N HIS A 221 -2.59 11.28 0.81
CA HIS A 221 -1.98 12.09 1.87
C HIS A 221 -0.60 12.58 1.44
N PRO A 222 -0.28 13.88 1.52
CA PRO A 222 0.98 14.44 1.01
C PRO A 222 2.23 13.69 1.50
N ALA A 223 2.32 13.39 2.80
CA ALA A 223 3.46 12.66 3.34
C ALA A 223 3.54 11.21 2.81
N ALA A 224 2.40 10.54 2.62
CA ALA A 224 2.38 9.18 2.07
C ALA A 224 2.79 9.18 0.60
N VAL A 225 2.26 10.13 -0.18
CA VAL A 225 2.61 10.34 -1.60
C VAL A 225 4.10 10.64 -1.75
N TYR A 226 4.66 11.50 -0.91
CA TYR A 226 6.09 11.79 -0.88
C TYR A 226 6.91 10.53 -0.59
N ALA A 227 6.54 9.76 0.44
CA ALA A 227 7.22 8.52 0.76
C ALA A 227 7.15 7.52 -0.40
N VAL A 228 6.00 7.37 -1.07
CA VAL A 228 5.87 6.54 -2.27
C VAL A 228 6.88 6.96 -3.35
N ALA A 229 6.95 8.24 -3.70
CA ALA A 229 7.93 8.71 -4.70
C ALA A 229 9.38 8.47 -4.26
N ASP A 230 9.72 8.76 -3.00
CA ASP A 230 11.06 8.56 -2.45
C ASP A 230 11.48 7.08 -2.51
N ARG A 231 10.57 6.15 -2.21
CA ARG A 231 10.82 4.70 -2.35
C ARG A 231 10.94 4.26 -3.81
N LEU A 232 10.05 4.74 -4.67
CA LEU A 232 10.06 4.39 -6.10
C LEU A 232 11.30 4.92 -6.84
N ALA A 233 11.92 6.01 -6.38
CA ALA A 233 13.09 6.59 -7.03
C ALA A 233 14.38 5.77 -6.84
N GLN A 234 14.37 4.75 -5.99
CA GLN A 234 15.54 3.91 -5.75
C GLN A 234 15.83 2.99 -6.94
N ALA A 235 17.09 3.00 -7.42
CA ALA A 235 17.53 2.12 -8.49
C ALA A 235 17.53 0.64 -8.06
N GLU A 236 17.35 -0.26 -9.03
CA GLU A 236 17.44 -1.71 -8.78
C GLU A 236 18.81 -2.07 -8.19
N GLY A 237 18.81 -2.89 -7.14
CA GLY A 237 20.02 -3.27 -6.41
C GLY A 237 20.62 -2.19 -5.50
N GLN A 238 20.05 -0.98 -5.46
CA GLN A 238 20.53 0.15 -4.63
C GLN A 238 19.54 0.52 -3.53
N TRP A 239 18.72 -0.43 -3.11
CA TRP A 239 17.69 -0.19 -2.11
C TRP A 239 18.31 0.13 -0.73
N LYS A 240 17.76 1.16 -0.09
CA LYS A 240 18.08 1.61 1.25
C LYS A 240 16.81 1.99 2.01
N LYS A 241 16.89 1.86 3.33
CA LYS A 241 15.83 2.27 4.27
C LYS A 241 15.54 3.78 4.18
N PHE A 242 14.36 4.15 4.64
CA PHE A 242 13.87 5.52 4.56
C PHE A 242 14.67 6.41 5.50
N ASP A 243 15.32 7.39 4.89
CA ASP A 243 16.08 8.37 5.65
C ASP A 243 15.12 9.43 6.20
N ARG A 244 14.91 9.38 7.52
CA ARG A 244 14.11 10.36 8.27
C ARG A 244 14.95 11.53 8.81
N SER A 245 16.20 11.70 8.38
CA SER A 245 17.06 12.79 8.84
C SER A 245 16.58 14.17 8.38
N GLY A 246 17.09 15.22 9.04
CA GLY A 246 16.74 16.62 8.71
C GLY A 246 15.25 16.92 8.87
N TRP A 247 14.68 17.67 7.93
CA TRP A 247 13.28 18.10 7.97
C TRP A 247 12.29 16.92 7.94
N LYS A 248 12.69 15.78 7.36
CA LYS A 248 11.81 14.60 7.27
C LYS A 248 11.41 14.09 8.65
N SER A 249 12.26 14.26 9.67
CA SER A 249 11.95 13.87 11.06
C SER A 249 10.74 14.61 11.66
N LEU A 250 10.39 15.78 11.13
CA LEU A 250 9.24 16.56 11.57
C LEU A 250 7.92 16.08 10.95
N ILE A 251 8.00 15.37 9.82
CA ILE A 251 6.84 14.93 9.02
C ILE A 251 6.61 13.43 9.16
N PHE A 252 7.70 12.66 9.23
CA PHE A 252 7.72 11.22 9.35
C PHE A 252 8.20 10.85 10.75
N PRO A 253 7.27 10.50 11.66
CA PRO A 253 7.66 10.20 13.02
C PRO A 253 8.37 8.84 13.09
N ASP A 254 9.16 8.63 14.15
CA ASP A 254 9.77 7.34 14.37
C ASP A 254 8.69 6.30 14.67
N TRP A 255 8.56 5.30 13.81
CA TRP A 255 7.55 4.26 13.95
C TRP A 255 7.80 3.37 15.18
N LYS A 256 9.05 3.31 15.66
CA LYS A 256 9.47 2.58 16.87
C LYS A 256 9.22 3.35 18.16
N ARG A 257 8.67 4.58 18.10
CA ARG A 257 8.36 5.35 19.31
C ARG A 257 7.34 4.62 20.18
N ALA A 258 7.49 4.73 21.49
CA ALA A 258 6.51 4.23 22.46
C ALA A 258 5.13 4.86 22.21
#